data_AF-X1HEU4-F1
#
_entry.id   AF-X1HEU4-F1
#
_cell.length_a   1.000
_cell.length_b   1.000
_cell.length_c   1.000
_cell.angle_alpha   90.00
_cell.angle_beta   90.00
_cell.angle_gamma   90.00
#
_symmetry.space_group_name_H-M   'P 1'
#
loop_
_entity.id
_entity.type
_entity.pdbx_description
1 polymer ?
#
loop_
_entity_poly.entity_id
_entity_poly.type
_entity_poly.pdbx_seq_one_letter_code
_entity_poly.pdbx_strand_id
1 'polypeptide(L)'
;MNRETAIRKKMTPDVLNEIGGQLVEAAAAGNCGARFTGAGGGGCIWALGDVKHIDRLKPVWEEILLTENEGRLLDTKIDSRGLVVH
;
A
#
# COMPACT_ATOMS: atom_id res chain seq x y z
N MET A 1 0.39 -11.43 -5.63
CA MET A 1 0.90 -10.04 -5.59
C MET A 1 2.29 -9.99 -4.96
N ASN A 2 2.49 -10.49 -3.74
CA ASN A 2 3.76 -10.40 -3.00
C ASN A 2 5.01 -10.84 -3.79
N ARG A 3 4.93 -11.94 -4.56
CA ARG A 3 6.02 -12.39 -5.43
C ARG A 3 6.41 -11.35 -6.49
N GLU A 4 5.43 -10.71 -7.12
CA GLU A 4 5.67 -9.70 -8.15
C GLU A 4 6.33 -8.45 -7.56
N THR A 5 5.84 -7.99 -6.41
CA THR A 5 6.38 -6.81 -5.72
C THR A 5 7.81 -7.06 -5.22
N ALA A 6 8.10 -8.28 -4.74
CA ALA A 6 9.47 -8.69 -4.39
C ALA A 6 10.41 -8.70 -5.61
N ILE A 7 9.94 -9.16 -6.78
CA ILE A 7 10.73 -9.10 -8.02
C ILE A 7 11.02 -7.65 -8.42
N ARG A 8 10.02 -6.76 -8.37
CA ARG A 8 10.23 -5.33 -8.68
C ARG A 8 11.23 -4.68 -7.72
N LYS A 9 11.12 -4.93 -6.42
CA LYS A 9 12.09 -4.45 -5.41
C LYS A 9 13.50 -4.96 -5.70
N LYS A 10 13.64 -6.22 -6.15
CA LYS A 10 14.95 -6.77 -6.53
C LYS A 10 15.55 -6.06 -7.74
N MET A 11 14.74 -5.68 -8.72
CA MET A 11 15.19 -4.97 -9.92
C MET A 11 15.47 -3.48 -9.66
N THR A 12 14.70 -2.87 -8.77
CA THR A 12 14.80 -1.45 -8.42
C THR A 12 14.64 -1.33 -6.89
N PRO A 13 15.74 -1.41 -6.13
CA PRO A 13 15.69 -1.41 -4.66
C PRO A 13 14.96 -0.21 -4.07
N ASP A 14 15.18 0.98 -4.65
CA ASP A 14 14.63 2.25 -4.18
C ASP A 14 13.15 2.46 -4.56
N VAL A 15 12.51 1.46 -5.18
CA VAL A 15 11.08 1.53 -5.54
C VAL A 15 10.17 1.55 -4.31
N LEU A 16 10.69 1.13 -3.16
CA LEU A 16 10.06 1.30 -1.85
C LEU A 16 11.01 2.07 -0.96
N ASN A 17 10.56 3.20 -0.42
CA ASN A 17 11.25 3.85 0.69
C ASN A 17 11.04 3.04 1.98
N GLU A 18 11.65 3.47 3.09
CA GLU A 18 11.60 2.77 4.38
C GLU A 18 10.15 2.46 4.81
N ILE A 19 9.30 3.48 4.83
CA ILE A 19 7.89 3.36 5.22
C ILE A 19 7.11 2.47 4.27
N GLY A 20 7.29 2.63 2.95
CA GLY A 20 6.68 1.76 1.95
C GLY A 20 7.10 0.30 2.11
N GLY A 21 8.34 0.05 2.53
CA GLY A 21 8.82 -1.27 2.91
C GLY A 21 8.05 -1.85 4.10
N GLN A 22 7.94 -1.10 5.19
CA GLN A 22 7.20 -1.51 6.39
C GLN A 22 5.72 -1.82 6.07
N LEU A 23 5.06 -0.99 5.27
CA LEU A 23 3.66 -1.20 4.85
C LEU A 23 3.49 -2.50 4.05
N VAL A 24 4.38 -2.77 3.10
CA VAL A 24 4.34 -3.99 2.28
C VAL A 24 4.63 -5.23 3.11
N GLU A 25 5.59 -5.16 4.03
CA GLU A 25 5.93 -6.26 4.94
C GLU A 25 4.79 -6.57 5.91
N ALA A 26 4.17 -5.55 6.51
CA ALA A 26 2.99 -5.70 7.37
C ALA A 26 1.81 -6.32 6.62
N ALA A 27 1.57 -5.92 5.37
CA ALA A 27 0.52 -6.51 4.55
C ALA A 27 0.79 -7.99 4.25
N ALA A 28 2.03 -8.34 3.89
CA ALA A 28 2.41 -9.73 3.64
C ALA A 28 2.24 -10.60 4.89
N ALA A 29 2.65 -10.10 6.07
CA ALA A 29 2.44 -10.78 7.36
C ALA A 29 0.94 -10.94 7.70
N GLY A 30 0.11 -9.97 7.29
CA GLY A 30 -1.34 -9.98 7.45
C GLY A 30 -2.11 -10.79 6.41
N ASN A 31 -1.46 -11.66 5.63
CA ASN A 31 -2.07 -12.43 4.52
C ASN A 31 -2.74 -11.55 3.44
N CYS A 32 -2.21 -10.34 3.25
CA CYS A 32 -2.60 -9.45 2.16
C CYS A 32 -1.52 -9.39 1.08
N GLY A 33 -1.94 -9.05 -0.13
CA GLY A 33 -1.06 -8.53 -1.17
C GLY A 33 -0.86 -7.04 -0.98
N ALA A 34 0.34 -6.51 -1.23
CA ALA A 34 0.56 -5.06 -1.29
C ALA A 34 1.50 -4.67 -2.42
N ARG A 35 1.33 -3.46 -2.95
CA ARG A 35 2.14 -2.92 -4.03
C ARG A 35 2.19 -1.38 -3.97
N PHE A 36 3.29 -0.81 -4.42
CA PHE A 36 3.39 0.63 -4.68
C PHE A 36 2.57 1.05 -5.91
N THR A 37 2.17 2.32 -5.95
CA THR A 37 1.52 2.95 -7.10
C THR A 37 2.51 3.80 -7.90
N GLY A 38 2.20 4.03 -9.19
CA GLY A 38 3.01 4.90 -10.04
C GLY A 38 4.47 4.45 -10.19
N ALA A 39 5.39 5.40 -10.12
CA ALA A 39 6.82 5.18 -10.30
C ALA A 39 7.51 4.46 -9.12
N GLY A 40 6.97 4.57 -7.91
CA GLY A 40 7.61 4.10 -6.67
C GLY A 40 8.56 5.13 -6.03
N GLY A 41 9.23 4.73 -4.95
CA GLY A 41 10.15 5.58 -4.17
C GLY A 41 9.47 6.54 -3.19
N GLY A 42 8.18 6.32 -2.93
CA GLY A 42 7.34 7.17 -2.10
C GLY A 42 5.89 7.10 -2.59
N GLY A 43 5.08 8.10 -2.22
CA GLY A 43 3.69 8.18 -2.64
C GLY A 43 2.79 7.13 -1.98
N CYS A 44 1.87 6.55 -2.76
CA CYS A 44 0.85 5.64 -2.23
C CYS A 44 1.23 4.17 -2.39
N ILE A 45 0.96 3.40 -1.35
CA ILE A 45 0.93 1.93 -1.33
C ILE A 45 -0.53 1.50 -1.23
N TRP A 46 -0.90 0.40 -1.89
CA TRP A 46 -2.22 -0.21 -1.76
C TRP A 46 -2.10 -1.68 -1.40
N ALA A 47 -3.08 -2.19 -0.66
CA ALA A 47 -3.18 -3.58 -0.28
C ALA A 47 -4.48 -4.20 -0.81
N LEU A 48 -4.44 -5.52 -1.02
CA LEU A 48 -5.56 -6.32 -1.48
C LEU A 48 -5.57 -7.65 -0.73
N GLY A 49 -6.72 -8.02 -0.17
CA GLY A 49 -6.90 -9.28 0.56
C GLY A 49 -8.35 -9.45 0.97
N ASP A 50 -8.65 -10.56 1.66
CA ASP A 50 -9.97 -10.77 2.25
C ASP A 50 -10.32 -9.63 3.22
N VAL A 51 -11.62 -9.31 3.31
CA VAL A 51 -12.13 -8.23 4.18
C VAL A 51 -11.59 -8.35 5.61
N LYS A 52 -11.66 -9.55 6.21
CA LYS A 52 -11.16 -9.81 7.56
C LYS A 52 -9.66 -9.53 7.74
N HIS A 53 -8.86 -9.68 6.69
CA HIS A 53 -7.42 -9.41 6.71
C HIS A 53 -7.15 -7.93 6.53
N ILE A 54 -7.88 -7.27 5.62
CA ILE A 54 -7.81 -5.82 5.44
C ILE A 54 -8.22 -5.08 6.71
N ASP A 55 -9.31 -5.50 7.38
CA ASP A 55 -9.76 -4.88 8.63
C ASP A 55 -8.72 -4.98 9.74
N ARG A 56 -7.94 -6.06 9.78
CA ARG A 56 -6.80 -6.22 10.70
C ARG A 56 -5.57 -5.42 10.28
N LEU A 57 -5.38 -5.22 8.97
CA LEU A 57 -4.23 -4.50 8.42
C LEU A 57 -4.35 -2.99 8.62
N LYS A 58 -5.56 -2.43 8.52
CA LYS A 58 -5.82 -0.98 8.65
C LYS A 58 -5.17 -0.35 9.90
N PRO A 59 -5.43 -0.81 11.13
CA PRO A 59 -4.84 -0.19 12.32
C PRO A 59 -3.31 -0.32 12.36
N VAL A 60 -2.74 -1.40 11.80
CA VAL A 60 -1.27 -1.58 11.70
C VAL A 60 -0.67 -0.56 10.74
N TRP A 61 -1.31 -0.34 9.60
CA TRP A 61 -0.88 0.69 8.65
C TRP A 61 -1.04 2.10 9.22
N GLU A 62 -2.11 2.37 9.95
CA GLU A 62 -2.28 3.64 10.64
C GLU A 62 -1.14 3.90 11.63
N GLU A 63 -0.78 2.90 12.46
CA GLU A 63 0.34 3.01 13.41
C GLU A 63 1.68 3.27 12.70
N ILE A 64 1.97 2.55 11.62
CA ILE A 64 3.18 2.79 10.80
C ILE A 64 3.18 4.21 10.24
N LEU A 65 2.03 4.70 9.75
CA LEU A 65 1.94 6.02 9.13
C LEU A 65 2.07 7.17 10.14
N LEU A 66 1.84 6.95 11.44
CA LEU A 66 2.07 7.96 12.47
C LEU A 66 3.52 8.43 12.56
N THR A 67 4.48 7.65 12.05
CA THR A 67 5.89 8.05 12.03
C THR A 67 6.20 9.05 10.91
N GLU A 68 5.26 9.27 9.98
CA GLU A 68 5.40 10.20 8.86
C GLU A 68 4.41 11.36 8.98
N ASN A 69 4.92 12.60 8.96
CA ASN A 69 4.14 13.80 9.24
C ASN A 69 2.86 13.96 8.38
N GLU A 70 2.85 13.45 7.15
CA GLU A 70 1.71 13.52 6.23
C GLU A 70 1.20 12.13 5.78
N GLY A 71 1.72 11.07 6.41
CA GLY A 71 1.31 9.70 6.17
C GLY A 71 -0.12 9.48 6.64
N ARG A 72 -0.98 8.97 5.76
CA ARG A 72 -2.39 8.74 6.09
C ARG A 72 -3.00 7.61 5.30
N LEU A 73 -3.90 6.87 5.94
CA LEU A 73 -4.75 5.91 5.26
C LEU A 73 -5.85 6.69 4.50
N LEU A 74 -5.99 6.43 3.20
CA LEU A 74 -7.02 7.07 2.40
C LEU A 74 -8.28 6.22 2.43
N ASP A 75 -9.40 6.80 2.85
CA ASP A 75 -10.72 6.20 2.68
C ASP A 75 -11.08 6.21 1.19
N THR A 76 -10.79 5.09 0.52
CA THR A 76 -10.91 4.96 -0.92
C THR A 76 -11.89 3.87 -1.29
N LYS A 77 -12.66 4.14 -2.34
CA LYS A 77 -13.55 3.19 -2.99
C LYS A 77 -13.30 3.23 -4.49
N ILE A 78 -13.60 2.13 -5.16
CA ILE A 78 -13.58 2.09 -6.62
C ILE A 78 -14.65 3.06 -7.13
N ASP A 79 -14.22 4.09 -7.86
CA ASP A 79 -15.13 4.92 -8.64
C ASP A 79 -15.30 4.30 -10.03
N SER A 80 -16.53 3.99 -10.41
CA SER A 80 -16.85 3.43 -11.72
C SER A 80 -17.11 4.49 -12.79
N ARG A 81 -17.05 5.79 -12.43
CA ARG A 81 -17.25 6.91 -13.35
C ARG A 81 -16.01 7.78 -13.38
N GLY A 82 -15.61 8.16 -14.60
CA GLY A 82 -14.60 9.19 -14.80
C GLY A 82 -15.18 10.60 -14.59
N LEU A 83 -14.45 11.61 -15.08
CA LEU A 83 -14.93 12.99 -15.09
C LEU A 83 -16.20 13.11 -15.96
N VAL A 84 -17.26 13.69 -15.40
CA VAL A 84 -18.51 14.03 -16.11
C VAL A 84 -18.66 15.54 -16.11
N VAL A 85 -18.84 16.14 -17.29
CA VAL A 85 -19.12 17.57 -17.46
C VAL A 85 -20.60 17.70 -17.83
N HIS A 86 -21.30 18.61 -17.15
CA HIS A 86 -22.72 18.93 -17.37
C HIS A 86 -22.87 20.28 -18.06
#